data_AF-A0A523KBA9-F1
#
_entry.id   AF-A0A523KBA9-F1
#
_cell.length_a   1.000
_cell.length_b   1.000
_cell.length_c   1.000
_cell.angle_alpha   90.00
_cell.angle_beta   90.00
_cell.angle_gamma   90.00
#
_symmetry.space_group_name_H-M   'P 1'
#
loop_
_entity.id
_entity.type
_entity.pdbx_description
1 polymer ?
#
loop_
_entity_poly.entity_id
_entity_poly.type
_entity_poly.pdbx_seq_one_letter_code
_entity_poly.pdbx_strand_id
1 'polypeptide(L)'
;MIDTEYKDGLEQDITEHESLARELSFLFGGDIVEQARLIDIADLNFTDEMTASVGEGIRQLKQLRHHPVAQRQWVSEQAPGLCLLLCLWIMDMDILDKIQIRSYW
;
A
#
# COMPACT_ATOMS: atom_id res chain seq x y z
N MET A 1 29.92 24.66 6.63
CA MET A 1 29.91 23.67 5.53
C MET A 1 29.11 22.45 5.99
N ILE A 2 27.86 22.70 6.39
CA ILE A 2 26.86 21.72 6.85
C ILE A 2 25.59 22.30 6.25
N ASP A 3 25.16 21.87 5.06
CA ASP A 3 23.87 22.32 4.49
C ASP A 3 23.47 21.55 3.20
N THR A 4 24.39 20.81 2.57
CA THR A 4 24.05 20.08 1.33
C THR A 4 23.51 18.68 1.61
N GLU A 5 24.12 17.90 2.51
CA GLU A 5 23.68 16.52 2.81
C GLU A 5 22.31 16.45 3.53
N TYR A 6 21.95 17.48 4.31
CA TYR A 6 20.65 17.53 5.00
C TYR A 6 19.49 17.86 4.06
N LYS A 7 19.77 18.52 2.93
CA LYS A 7 18.74 18.95 1.97
C LYS A 7 18.38 17.83 0.99
N ASP A 8 19.39 17.08 0.53
CA ASP A 8 19.21 15.93 -0.36
C ASP A 8 18.42 14.79 0.31
N GLY A 9 18.65 14.52 1.60
CA GLY A 9 17.90 13.49 2.34
C GLY A 9 16.42 13.85 2.55
N LEU A 10 16.13 15.13 2.81
CA LEU A 10 14.76 15.59 3.03
C LEU A 10 13.94 15.59 1.73
N GLU A 11 14.57 15.94 0.61
CA GLU A 11 13.92 15.94 -0.71
C GLU A 11 13.68 14.50 -1.23
N GLN A 12 14.59 13.57 -0.94
CA GLN A 12 14.40 12.14 -1.25
C GLN A 12 13.23 11.54 -0.45
N ASP A 13 13.18 11.75 0.86
CA ASP A 13 12.11 11.22 1.73
C ASP A 13 10.71 11.72 1.32
N ILE A 14 10.59 13.01 0.96
CA ILE A 14 9.32 13.58 0.49
C ILE A 14 8.90 12.94 -0.83
N THR A 15 9.84 12.74 -1.75
CA THR A 15 9.57 12.17 -3.07
C THR A 15 9.14 10.70 -2.98
N GLU A 16 9.76 9.91 -2.10
CA GLU A 16 9.40 8.51 -1.86
C GLU A 16 8.04 8.36 -1.19
N HIS A 17 7.74 9.19 -0.18
CA HIS A 17 6.42 9.20 0.47
C HIS A 17 5.29 9.58 -0.48
N GLU A 18 5.48 10.58 -1.33
CA GLU A 18 4.49 10.95 -2.34
C GLU A 18 4.31 9.88 -3.42
N SER A 19 5.39 9.20 -3.80
CA SER A 19 5.34 8.10 -4.76
C SER A 19 4.56 6.92 -4.19
N LEU A 20 4.81 6.55 -2.94
CA LEU A 20 4.09 5.48 -2.23
C LEU A 20 2.59 5.81 -2.14
N ALA A 21 2.26 7.04 -1.76
CA ALA A 21 0.87 7.51 -1.67
C ALA A 21 0.14 7.42 -3.02
N ARG A 22 0.80 7.78 -4.11
CA ARG A 22 0.25 7.71 -5.47
C ARG A 22 0.01 6.26 -5.91
N GLU A 23 0.96 5.37 -5.68
CA GLU A 23 0.84 3.95 -6.04
C GLU A 23 -0.27 3.25 -5.24
N LEU A 24 -0.37 3.52 -3.93
CA LEU A 24 -1.46 3.03 -3.10
C LEU A 24 -2.82 3.59 -3.56
N SER A 25 -2.89 4.87 -3.90
CA SER A 25 -4.11 5.50 -4.41
C SER A 25 -4.53 4.95 -5.76
N PHE A 26 -3.57 4.59 -6.61
CA PHE A 26 -3.85 3.89 -7.86
C PHE A 26 -4.45 2.51 -7.62
N LEU A 27 -3.89 1.75 -6.67
CA LEU A 27 -4.29 0.37 -6.40
C LEU A 27 -5.63 0.27 -5.64
N PHE A 28 -5.82 1.10 -4.62
CA PHE A 28 -6.96 1.02 -3.68
C PHE A 28 -7.99 2.14 -3.81
N GLY A 29 -7.65 3.23 -4.52
CA GLY A 29 -8.45 4.45 -4.56
C GLY A 29 -8.16 5.36 -3.35
N GLY A 30 -8.31 6.68 -3.56
CA GLY A 30 -7.97 7.70 -2.56
C GLY A 30 -8.74 7.53 -1.25
N ASP A 31 -10.04 7.26 -1.30
CA ASP A 31 -10.89 7.16 -0.10
C ASP A 31 -10.47 6.01 0.84
N ILE A 32 -10.01 4.88 0.30
CA ILE A 32 -9.53 3.74 1.08
C ILE A 32 -8.16 4.07 1.69
N VAL A 33 -7.28 4.73 0.93
CA VAL A 33 -5.96 5.15 1.42
C VAL A 33 -6.10 6.15 2.56
N GLU A 34 -6.98 7.14 2.43
CA GLU A 34 -7.25 8.11 3.49
C GLU A 34 -7.82 7.44 4.74
N GLN A 35 -8.77 6.51 4.59
CA GLN A 35 -9.29 5.74 5.72
C GLN A 35 -8.20 4.91 6.41
N ALA A 36 -7.35 4.23 5.64
CA ALA A 36 -6.25 3.45 6.18
C ALA A 36 -5.22 4.32 6.94
N ARG A 37 -4.96 5.55 6.50
CA ARG A 37 -4.09 6.49 7.23
C ARG A 37 -4.62 6.90 8.61
N LEU A 38 -5.94 6.83 8.81
CA LEU A 38 -6.59 7.22 10.06
C LEU A 38 -6.68 6.08 11.08
N ILE A 39 -6.37 4.84 10.68
CA ILE A 39 -6.51 3.65 11.51
C ILE A 39 -5.12 3.18 11.92
N ASP A 40 -4.88 3.09 13.23
CA ASP A 40 -3.72 2.37 13.74
C ASP A 40 -3.98 0.85 13.65
N ILE A 41 -3.09 0.12 12.99
CA ILE A 41 -3.22 -1.33 12.85
C ILE A 41 -3.16 -2.04 14.22
N ALA A 42 -2.51 -1.42 15.22
CA ALA A 42 -2.43 -1.95 16.58
C ALA A 42 -3.79 -1.90 17.31
N ASP A 43 -4.69 -1.00 16.89
CA ASP A 43 -6.05 -0.89 17.42
C ASP A 43 -7.03 -1.88 16.76
N LEU A 44 -6.62 -2.54 15.67
CA LEU A 44 -7.41 -3.58 15.03
C LEU A 44 -7.23 -4.91 15.76
N ASN A 45 -8.33 -5.42 16.33
CA ASN A 45 -8.38 -6.77 16.86
C ASN A 45 -8.43 -7.79 15.71
N PHE A 46 -7.27 -8.12 15.14
CA PHE A 46 -7.17 -9.09 14.05
C PHE A 46 -7.57 -10.48 14.50
N THR A 47 -8.60 -11.01 13.85
CA THR A 47 -8.91 -12.43 13.95
C THR A 47 -7.99 -13.25 13.05
N ASP A 48 -7.88 -14.55 13.33
CA ASP A 48 -7.15 -15.48 12.47
C ASP A 48 -7.71 -15.49 11.03
N GLU A 49 -9.03 -15.31 10.89
CA GLU A 49 -9.70 -15.21 9.59
C GLU A 49 -9.27 -13.96 8.82
N MET A 50 -9.25 -12.80 9.48
CA MET A 50 -8.79 -11.55 8.85
C MET A 50 -7.32 -11.66 8.41
N THR A 51 -6.48 -12.24 9.26
CA THR A 51 -5.06 -12.48 8.95
C THR A 51 -4.90 -13.41 7.74
N ALA A 52 -5.68 -14.49 7.69
CA ALA A 52 -5.68 -15.42 6.56
C ALA A 52 -6.14 -14.73 5.26
N SER A 53 -7.20 -13.92 5.32
CA SER A 53 -7.68 -13.16 4.15
C SER A 53 -6.65 -12.16 3.64
N VAL A 54 -5.96 -11.45 4.54
CA VAL A 54 -4.85 -10.54 4.17
C VAL A 54 -3.71 -11.32 3.52
N GLY A 55 -3.32 -12.46 4.10
CA GLY A 55 -2.27 -13.32 3.55
C GLY A 55 -2.58 -13.82 2.14
N GLU A 56 -3.82 -14.23 1.88
CA GLU A 56 -4.25 -14.63 0.54
C GLU A 56 -4.29 -13.43 -0.42
N GLY A 57 -4.82 -12.29 0.01
CA GLY A 57 -4.84 -11.09 -0.85
C GLY A 57 -3.44 -10.62 -1.25
N ILE A 58 -2.49 -10.62 -0.32
CA ILE A 58 -1.08 -10.33 -0.63
C ILE A 58 -0.51 -11.34 -1.62
N ARG A 59 -0.85 -12.63 -1.50
CA ARG A 59 -0.41 -13.67 -2.43
C ARG A 59 -0.95 -13.42 -3.84
N GLN A 60 -2.24 -13.08 -3.96
CA GLN A 60 -2.86 -12.74 -5.24
C GLN A 60 -2.22 -11.51 -5.87
N LEU A 61 -2.02 -10.43 -5.09
CA LEU A 61 -1.34 -9.23 -5.57
C LEU A 61 0.08 -9.53 -6.07
N LYS A 62 0.83 -10.40 -5.38
CA LYS A 62 2.17 -10.83 -5.82
C LYS A 62 2.15 -11.61 -7.14
N GLN A 63 1.14 -12.46 -7.36
CA GLN A 63 1.00 -13.17 -8.64
C GLN A 63 0.74 -12.21 -9.80
N LEU A 64 0.06 -11.10 -9.52
CA LEU A 64 -0.26 -10.05 -10.47
C LEU A 64 0.79 -8.92 -10.52
N ARG A 65 1.95 -9.06 -9.87
CA ARG A 65 2.97 -8.00 -9.68
C ARG A 65 3.39 -7.26 -10.95
N HIS A 66 3.37 -7.93 -12.09
CA HIS A 66 3.75 -7.38 -13.40
C HIS A 66 2.56 -6.82 -14.20
N HIS A 67 1.37 -6.82 -13.62
CA HIS A 67 0.10 -6.49 -14.26
C HIS A 67 -0.68 -5.48 -13.41
N PRO A 68 -0.22 -4.22 -13.30
CA PRO A 68 -0.79 -3.26 -12.36
C PRO A 68 -2.27 -2.95 -12.62
N VAL A 69 -2.70 -2.98 -13.88
CA VAL A 69 -4.13 -2.86 -14.24
C VAL A 69 -4.95 -4.05 -13.71
N ALA A 70 -4.40 -5.27 -13.79
CA ALA A 70 -5.06 -6.46 -13.27
C ALA A 70 -5.06 -6.49 -11.74
N GLN A 71 -4.00 -5.98 -11.08
CA GLN A 71 -3.99 -5.78 -9.62
C GLN A 71 -5.11 -4.84 -9.19
N ARG A 72 -5.20 -3.66 -9.84
CA ARG A 72 -6.25 -2.69 -9.56
C ARG A 72 -7.65 -3.26 -9.81
N GLN A 73 -7.84 -3.98 -10.91
CA GLN A 73 -9.11 -4.64 -11.20
C GLN A 73 -9.46 -5.65 -10.10
N TRP A 74 -8.54 -6.53 -9.74
CA TRP A 74 -8.74 -7.52 -8.68
C TRP A 74 -9.10 -6.86 -7.35
N VAL A 75 -8.40 -5.78 -6.95
CA VAL A 75 -8.72 -5.01 -5.73
C VAL A 75 -10.12 -4.42 -5.81
N SER A 76 -10.52 -3.86 -6.94
CA SER A 76 -11.84 -3.25 -7.12
C SER A 76 -13.01 -4.24 -7.03
N GLU A 77 -12.74 -5.52 -7.25
CA GLU A 77 -13.71 -6.62 -7.14
C GLU A 77 -13.84 -7.18 -5.71
N GLN A 78 -12.95 -6.78 -4.79
CA GLN A 78 -12.97 -7.24 -3.39
C GLN A 78 -13.96 -6.45 -2.53
N ALA A 79 -14.33 -7.05 -1.39
CA ALA A 79 -15.13 -6.36 -0.38
C ALA A 79 -14.36 -5.14 0.18
N PRO A 80 -15.02 -3.99 0.41
CA PRO A 80 -14.37 -2.77 0.89
C PRO A 80 -13.54 -2.98 2.17
N GLY A 81 -14.01 -3.83 3.09
CA GLY A 81 -13.28 -4.16 4.31
C GLY A 81 -11.96 -4.88 4.03
N LEU A 82 -11.92 -5.79 3.06
CA LEU A 82 -10.67 -6.47 2.66
C LEU A 82 -9.72 -5.49 1.96
N CYS A 83 -10.22 -4.61 1.10
CA CYS A 83 -9.41 -3.56 0.48
C CYS A 83 -8.73 -2.68 1.54
N LEU A 84 -9.49 -2.25 2.56
CA LEU A 84 -8.98 -1.45 3.67
C LEU A 84 -7.91 -2.19 4.48
N LEU A 85 -8.17 -3.46 4.84
CA LEU A 85 -7.20 -4.27 5.59
C LEU A 85 -5.92 -4.52 4.80
N LEU A 86 -6.02 -4.80 3.49
CA LEU A 86 -4.85 -4.94 2.62
C LEU A 86 -4.06 -3.63 2.54
N CYS A 87 -4.76 -2.51 2.35
CA CYS A 87 -4.15 -1.18 2.26
C CYS A 87 -3.38 -0.84 3.56
N LEU A 88 -4.00 -1.06 4.72
CA LEU A 88 -3.39 -0.92 6.04
C LEU A 88 -2.14 -1.77 6.19
N TRP A 89 -2.24 -3.07 5.86
CA TRP A 89 -1.13 -3.99 6.03
C TRP A 89 0.05 -3.69 5.11
N ILE A 90 -0.24 -3.23 3.88
CA ILE A 90 0.81 -2.84 2.92
C ILE A 90 1.52 -1.57 3.36
N MET A 91 0.78 -0.60 3.92
CA MET A 91 1.36 0.62 4.50
C MET A 91 2.22 0.31 5.73
N ASP A 92 1.69 -0.47 6.67
CA ASP A 92 2.35 -0.73 7.95
C ASP A 92 3.60 -1.62 7.81
N MET A 93 3.55 -2.64 6.95
CA MET A 93 4.67 -3.55 6.74
C MET A 93 5.68 -3.07 5.68
N ASP A 94 5.40 -1.95 5.02
CA ASP A 94 6.19 -1.39 3.92
C ASP A 94 6.56 -2.45 2.85
N ILE A 95 5.53 -3.14 2.34
CA ILE A 95 5.71 -4.26 1.40
C ILE A 95 5.29 -3.93 -0.04
N LEU A 96 4.99 -2.67 -0.36
CA LEU A 96 4.48 -2.31 -1.68
C LEU A 96 5.44 -2.72 -2.81
N ASP A 97 6.74 -2.48 -2.63
CA ASP A 97 7.78 -2.85 -3.59
C ASP A 97 7.92 -4.37 -3.79
N LYS A 98 7.41 -5.18 -2.84
CA LYS A 98 7.41 -6.64 -2.92
C LYS A 98 6.19 -7.20 -3.64
N ILE A 99 5.12 -6.40 -3.78
CA ILE A 99 3.86 -6.83 -4.38
C ILE A 99 3.59 -6.18 -5.73
N GLN A 100 4.24 -5.06 -6.04
CA GLN A 100 4.07 -4.33 -7.30
C GLN A 100 5.43 -4.05 -7.92
N ILE A 101 5.48 -3.89 -9.24
CA ILE A 101 6.58 -3.22 -9.92
C ILE A 101 6.06 -1.83 -10.26
N ARG A 102 6.76 -0.81 -9.75
CA ARG A 102 6.48 0.62 -9.90
C ARG A 102 5.75 0.91 -11.22
N SER A 103 4.53 1.42 -11.10
CA SER A 103 3.61 1.68 -12.20
C SER A 103 3.79 3.09 -12.73
N TYR A 104 5.04 3.52 -12.92
CA TYR A 104 5.32 4.83 -13.50
C TYR A 104 4.92 4.85 -14.98
N TRP A 105 3.80 5.52 -15.25
CA TRP A 105 3.49 6.17 -16.53
C TRP A 105 2.92 7.55 -16.24
#